data_AF-A0A932JJ37-F1
#
_entry.id   AF-A0A932JJ37-F1
#
_cell.length_a   1.000
_cell.length_b   1.000
_cell.length_c   1.000
_cell.angle_alpha   90.00
_cell.angle_beta   90.00
_cell.angle_gamma   90.00
#
_symmetry.space_group_name_H-M   'P 1'
#
loop_
_entity.id
_entity.type
_entity.pdbx_description
1 polymer ?
#
loop_
_entity_poly.entity_id
_entity_poly.type
_entity_poly.pdbx_seq_one_letter_code
_entity_poly.pdbx_strand_id
1 'polypeptide(L)'
;MSVLVNKDTRVLVQGITGSEGTYHTSQMLAYGTNVVGGVTPGKSGLMYSGKGEDQFTRPVPVFNTVADAKAATKANATIIFVPAPMAADAVLEAISAEIPLIVCITEGIPVKDMITVNAALAGSNSRLIGPNCPGIITPDECKLGIMPGFIHAKGSVGLVSRSGTLTYEAVKQLTDVGLGQSTCIGIGGDPIVGTKFIDAIKLFNDDPATKAIIMIGEIGGSAEEEAAAYIAEHVNKPVVGFIAGRTAPEGRRMGHAGAIISGGKGTAAEKVSAMRLAGIHIADSPADLGITVARAMGIDKPKTAVTSTTARPVAKVAVTPKPLAAKVTVTPTVTAPIVNAAAVSTAKAAPVIKEMPATPVPAKAAAPIAKETVKSTSAKELAKSAPAKETKSVSTPKAPAKPASVTEADKTTSTKKTTKK
;
A
#
# COMPACT_ATOMS: atom_id res chain seq x y z
N MET A 1 -5.90 -6.89 17.88
CA MET A 1 -6.31 -5.61 17.25
C MET A 1 -5.16 -5.17 16.37
N SER A 2 -5.52 -4.70 15.18
CA SER A 2 -4.67 -4.39 14.03
C SER A 2 -5.48 -3.47 13.10
N VAL A 3 -4.83 -2.89 12.09
CA VAL A 3 -5.52 -2.06 11.09
C VAL A 3 -5.69 -2.81 9.78
N LEU A 4 -6.89 -2.71 9.18
CA LEU A 4 -7.29 -3.23 7.87
C LEU A 4 -7.31 -4.77 7.70
N VAL A 5 -6.30 -5.49 8.18
CA VAL A 5 -6.20 -6.96 8.06
C VAL A 5 -5.96 -7.62 9.41
N ASN A 6 -6.48 -8.84 9.55
CA ASN A 6 -6.30 -9.71 10.72
C ASN A 6 -6.49 -11.17 10.30
N LYS A 7 -6.42 -12.09 11.28
CA LYS A 7 -6.60 -13.54 11.05
C LYS A 7 -7.94 -13.94 10.40
N ASP A 8 -8.97 -13.10 10.52
CA ASP A 8 -10.32 -13.36 10.02
C ASP A 8 -10.55 -12.77 8.60
N THR A 9 -9.56 -12.05 8.06
CA THR A 9 -9.60 -11.50 6.70
C THR A 9 -9.62 -12.62 5.67
N ARG A 10 -10.64 -12.64 4.82
CA ARG A 10 -10.84 -13.63 3.75
C ARG A 10 -10.36 -13.04 2.42
N VAL A 11 -9.26 -13.59 1.91
CA VAL A 11 -8.48 -13.00 0.83
C VAL A 11 -8.72 -13.72 -0.51
N LEU A 12 -9.00 -12.94 -1.56
CA LEU A 12 -8.86 -13.38 -2.94
C LEU A 12 -7.46 -13.07 -3.49
N VAL A 13 -6.97 -13.91 -4.39
CA VAL A 13 -5.75 -13.65 -5.16
C VAL A 13 -6.07 -13.53 -6.65
N GLN A 14 -6.01 -12.33 -7.19
CA GLN A 14 -6.12 -12.10 -8.63
C GLN A 14 -4.78 -12.38 -9.31
N GLY A 15 -4.79 -13.28 -10.30
CA GLY A 15 -3.58 -13.80 -10.93
C GLY A 15 -2.94 -14.97 -10.17
N ILE A 16 -3.71 -15.71 -9.35
CA ILE A 16 -3.20 -16.81 -8.49
C ILE A 16 -2.39 -17.88 -9.24
N THR A 17 -2.72 -18.15 -10.52
CA THR A 17 -2.03 -19.19 -11.31
C THR A 17 -0.81 -18.68 -12.08
N GLY A 18 -0.52 -17.37 -12.00
CA GLY A 18 0.72 -16.78 -12.51
C GLY A 18 1.92 -17.12 -11.63
N SER A 19 3.15 -16.84 -12.09
CA SER A 19 4.36 -17.19 -11.32
C SER A 19 4.41 -16.49 -9.96
N GLU A 20 4.35 -15.16 -9.95
CA GLU A 20 4.34 -14.36 -8.71
C GLU A 20 3.11 -14.65 -7.84
N GLY A 21 1.94 -14.79 -8.48
CA GLY A 21 0.71 -15.14 -7.78
C GLY A 21 0.81 -16.49 -7.07
N THR A 22 1.43 -17.49 -7.69
CA THR A 22 1.67 -18.81 -7.08
C THR A 22 2.66 -18.67 -5.92
N TYR A 23 3.84 -18.12 -6.19
CA TYR A 23 4.92 -17.99 -5.22
C TYR A 23 4.47 -17.24 -3.96
N HIS A 24 3.84 -16.08 -4.11
CA HIS A 24 3.42 -15.32 -2.94
C HIS A 24 2.18 -15.89 -2.25
N THR A 25 1.28 -16.58 -2.97
CA THR A 25 0.16 -17.27 -2.32
C THR A 25 0.64 -18.43 -1.44
N SER A 26 1.64 -19.20 -1.88
CA SER A 26 2.20 -20.28 -1.06
C SER A 26 2.73 -19.73 0.26
N GLN A 27 3.46 -18.61 0.20
CA GLN A 27 4.01 -17.92 1.37
C GLN A 27 2.92 -17.30 2.26
N MET A 28 1.86 -16.72 1.67
CA MET A 28 0.73 -16.18 2.42
C MET A 28 -0.01 -17.28 3.19
N LEU A 29 -0.27 -18.41 2.54
CA LEU A 29 -0.89 -19.58 3.17
C LEU A 29 -0.01 -20.17 4.28
N ALA A 30 1.30 -20.28 4.04
CA ALA A 30 2.26 -20.74 5.05
C ALA A 30 2.36 -19.79 6.25
N TYR A 31 2.17 -18.49 6.03
CA TYR A 31 2.15 -17.48 7.10
C TYR A 31 0.86 -17.49 7.93
N GLY A 32 -0.21 -18.11 7.43
CA GLY A 32 -1.51 -18.20 8.11
C GLY A 32 -2.61 -17.31 7.51
N THR A 33 -2.37 -16.62 6.40
CA THR A 33 -3.39 -15.81 5.72
C THR A 33 -4.53 -16.70 5.21
N ASN A 34 -5.78 -16.32 5.50
CA ASN A 34 -6.96 -17.05 5.04
C ASN A 34 -7.29 -16.75 3.57
N VAL A 35 -6.54 -17.36 2.64
CA VAL A 35 -6.80 -17.28 1.20
C VAL A 35 -7.99 -18.16 0.82
N VAL A 36 -9.12 -17.56 0.50
CA VAL A 36 -10.39 -18.28 0.27
C VAL A 36 -10.68 -18.57 -1.19
N GLY A 37 -9.98 -17.93 -2.11
CA GLY A 37 -10.14 -18.15 -3.54
C GLY A 37 -9.09 -17.43 -4.36
N GLY A 38 -8.98 -17.80 -5.62
CA GLY A 38 -8.18 -17.07 -6.59
C GLY A 38 -8.99 -16.75 -7.85
N VAL A 39 -8.54 -15.75 -8.60
CA VAL A 39 -9.17 -15.34 -9.85
C VAL A 39 -8.16 -15.53 -10.98
N THR A 40 -8.55 -16.30 -11.99
CA THR A 40 -7.84 -16.37 -13.27
C THR A 40 -8.89 -16.65 -14.35
N PRO A 41 -9.15 -15.70 -15.26
CA PRO A 41 -10.09 -15.90 -16.35
C PRO A 41 -9.80 -17.17 -17.17
N GLY A 42 -10.85 -17.93 -17.46
CA GLY A 42 -10.76 -19.19 -18.21
C GLY A 42 -10.35 -20.42 -17.37
N LYS A 43 -10.15 -20.27 -16.05
CA LYS A 43 -9.74 -21.37 -15.16
C LYS A 43 -10.71 -21.62 -13.99
N SER A 44 -11.95 -21.17 -14.09
CA SER A 44 -12.97 -21.43 -13.06
C SER A 44 -13.20 -22.93 -12.82
N GLY A 45 -13.45 -23.30 -11.56
CA GLY A 45 -13.69 -24.69 -11.14
C GLY A 45 -12.42 -25.48 -10.82
N LEU A 46 -11.24 -24.93 -11.09
CA LEU A 46 -9.97 -25.52 -10.70
C LEU A 46 -9.74 -25.39 -9.18
N MET A 47 -9.39 -26.48 -8.52
CA MET A 47 -8.80 -26.47 -7.17
C MET A 47 -7.28 -26.39 -7.28
N TYR A 48 -6.74 -25.17 -7.25
CA TYR A 48 -5.33 -24.91 -7.49
C TYR A 48 -4.49 -25.15 -6.23
N SER A 49 -3.38 -25.88 -6.35
CA SER A 49 -2.52 -26.29 -5.21
C SER A 49 -1.09 -25.77 -5.30
N GLY A 50 -0.81 -24.82 -6.20
CA GLY A 50 0.54 -24.34 -6.49
C GLY A 50 1.24 -25.12 -7.61
N LYS A 51 2.55 -24.87 -7.79
CA LYS A 51 3.38 -25.55 -8.81
C LYS A 51 4.85 -25.59 -8.36
N GLY A 52 5.59 -26.61 -8.80
CA GLY A 52 7.02 -26.75 -8.47
C GLY A 52 7.24 -26.80 -6.95
N GLU A 53 8.18 -26.00 -6.47
CA GLU A 53 8.50 -25.84 -5.04
C GLU A 53 7.44 -24.99 -4.29
N ASP A 54 6.60 -24.26 -5.01
CA ASP A 54 5.59 -23.35 -4.45
C ASP A 54 4.25 -24.06 -4.20
N GLN A 55 4.31 -25.19 -3.51
CA GLN A 55 3.11 -25.94 -3.13
C GLN A 55 2.33 -25.21 -2.04
N PHE A 56 1.01 -25.21 -2.18
CA PHE A 56 0.13 -24.61 -1.19
C PHE A 56 -0.09 -25.57 -0.02
N THR A 57 -0.28 -25.04 1.19
CA THR A 57 -0.62 -25.85 2.37
C THR A 57 -2.00 -26.52 2.25
N ARG A 58 -2.85 -26.00 1.36
CA ARG A 58 -4.12 -26.59 0.93
C ARG A 58 -4.52 -26.08 -0.46
N PRO A 59 -5.34 -26.83 -1.22
CA PRO A 59 -5.91 -26.34 -2.47
C PRO A 59 -6.79 -25.10 -2.26
N VAL A 60 -6.86 -24.25 -3.28
CA VAL A 60 -7.65 -23.00 -3.31
C VAL A 60 -8.55 -23.01 -4.56
N PRO A 61 -9.88 -22.77 -4.43
CA PRO A 61 -10.75 -22.70 -5.60
C PRO A 61 -10.44 -21.49 -6.47
N VAL A 62 -10.44 -21.69 -7.78
CA VAL A 62 -10.23 -20.64 -8.78
C VAL A 62 -11.54 -20.30 -9.47
N PHE A 63 -11.76 -19.01 -9.70
CA PHE A 63 -12.94 -18.44 -10.34
C PHE A 63 -12.54 -17.62 -11.57
N ASN A 64 -13.50 -17.37 -12.46
CA ASN A 64 -13.29 -16.52 -13.63
C ASN A 64 -13.29 -15.02 -13.26
N THR A 65 -14.14 -14.61 -12.32
CA THR A 65 -14.35 -13.20 -11.95
C THR A 65 -14.24 -12.99 -10.44
N VAL A 66 -13.90 -11.76 -10.03
CA VAL A 66 -13.90 -11.34 -8.62
C VAL A 66 -15.31 -11.37 -8.03
N ALA A 67 -16.34 -11.02 -8.82
CA ALA A 67 -17.73 -11.02 -8.39
C ALA A 67 -18.19 -12.43 -7.98
N ASP A 68 -17.95 -13.44 -8.81
CA ASP A 68 -18.30 -14.83 -8.52
C ASP A 68 -17.53 -15.35 -7.30
N ALA A 69 -16.22 -15.06 -7.26
CA ALA A 69 -15.37 -15.45 -6.14
C ALA A 69 -15.85 -14.83 -4.82
N LYS A 70 -16.20 -13.54 -4.80
CA LYS A 70 -16.75 -12.85 -3.63
C LYS A 70 -18.09 -13.45 -3.22
N ALA A 71 -18.99 -13.70 -4.18
CA ALA A 71 -20.31 -14.25 -3.91
C ALA A 71 -20.22 -15.61 -3.20
N ALA A 72 -19.32 -16.48 -3.67
CA ALA A 72 -19.08 -17.82 -3.15
C ALA A 72 -18.35 -17.84 -1.80
N THR A 73 -17.33 -16.98 -1.64
CA THR A 73 -16.39 -17.06 -0.49
C THR A 73 -16.61 -15.99 0.58
N LYS A 74 -17.44 -14.99 0.28
CA LYS A 74 -17.63 -13.77 1.09
C LYS A 74 -16.32 -13.04 1.37
N ALA A 75 -15.36 -13.10 0.45
CA ALA A 75 -14.09 -12.40 0.59
C ALA A 75 -14.28 -10.91 0.90
N ASN A 76 -13.43 -10.39 1.79
CA ASN A 76 -13.43 -8.98 2.18
C ASN A 76 -12.11 -8.27 1.86
N ALA A 77 -11.14 -8.98 1.28
CA ALA A 77 -9.94 -8.40 0.71
C ALA A 77 -9.54 -9.13 -0.57
N THR A 78 -8.80 -8.44 -1.44
CA THR A 78 -8.13 -9.04 -2.59
C THR A 78 -6.71 -8.52 -2.71
N ILE A 79 -5.80 -9.38 -3.15
CA ILE A 79 -4.45 -9.01 -3.58
C ILE A 79 -4.28 -9.28 -5.07
N ILE A 80 -3.54 -8.42 -5.75
CA ILE A 80 -3.36 -8.43 -7.21
C ILE A 80 -1.88 -8.65 -7.55
N PHE A 81 -1.61 -9.75 -8.25
CA PHE A 81 -0.32 -10.10 -8.86
C PHE A 81 -0.38 -10.11 -10.39
N VAL A 82 -1.33 -9.35 -10.95
CA VAL A 82 -1.58 -9.25 -12.39
C VAL A 82 -0.52 -8.34 -13.04
N PRO A 83 0.04 -8.68 -14.23
CA PRO A 83 0.99 -7.82 -14.94
C PRO A 83 0.48 -6.40 -15.20
N ALA A 84 1.39 -5.43 -15.28
CA ALA A 84 1.07 -4.00 -15.37
C ALA A 84 0.02 -3.62 -16.42
N PRO A 85 0.05 -4.15 -17.67
CA PRO A 85 -0.95 -3.80 -18.69
C PRO A 85 -2.40 -4.17 -18.34
N MET A 86 -2.61 -5.06 -17.36
CA MET A 86 -3.92 -5.57 -16.96
C MET A 86 -4.26 -5.22 -15.50
N ALA A 87 -3.32 -4.62 -14.77
CA ALA A 87 -3.47 -4.44 -13.32
C ALA A 87 -4.50 -3.37 -12.96
N ALA A 88 -4.63 -2.30 -13.76
CA ALA A 88 -5.65 -1.28 -13.54
C ALA A 88 -7.07 -1.87 -13.68
N ASP A 89 -7.30 -2.68 -14.71
CA ASP A 89 -8.59 -3.37 -14.91
C ASP A 89 -8.90 -4.36 -13.77
N ALA A 90 -7.89 -5.08 -13.26
CA ALA A 90 -8.03 -5.95 -12.09
C ALA A 90 -8.43 -5.18 -10.81
N VAL A 91 -7.91 -3.95 -10.65
CA VAL A 91 -8.34 -3.06 -9.56
C VAL A 91 -9.78 -2.60 -9.78
N LEU A 92 -10.14 -2.17 -10.99
CA LEU A 92 -11.50 -1.74 -11.32
C LEU A 92 -12.52 -2.87 -11.17
N GLU A 93 -12.18 -4.11 -11.53
CA GLU A 93 -13.01 -5.30 -11.31
C GLU A 93 -13.28 -5.50 -9.81
N ALA A 94 -12.26 -5.37 -8.97
CA ALA A 94 -12.40 -5.49 -7.53
C ALA A 94 -13.24 -4.35 -6.90
N ILE A 95 -13.11 -3.12 -7.42
CA ILE A 95 -13.96 -1.99 -7.03
C ILE A 95 -15.41 -2.28 -7.41
N SER A 96 -15.65 -2.73 -8.65
CA SER A 96 -17.00 -3.05 -9.14
C SER A 96 -17.63 -4.21 -8.40
N ALA A 97 -16.83 -5.17 -7.92
CA ALA A 97 -17.30 -6.25 -7.05
C ALA A 97 -17.44 -5.80 -5.58
N GLU A 98 -17.20 -4.53 -5.26
CA GLU A 98 -17.26 -3.93 -3.92
C GLU A 98 -16.38 -4.67 -2.89
N ILE A 99 -15.17 -5.07 -3.28
CA ILE A 99 -14.21 -5.64 -2.32
C ILE A 99 -13.72 -4.51 -1.40
N PRO A 100 -13.91 -4.60 -0.06
CA PRO A 100 -13.56 -3.51 0.85
C PRO A 100 -12.07 -3.13 0.83
N LEU A 101 -11.17 -4.10 0.75
CA LEU A 101 -9.72 -3.86 0.71
C LEU A 101 -9.08 -4.48 -0.53
N ILE A 102 -8.39 -3.66 -1.32
CA ILE A 102 -7.68 -4.05 -2.52
C ILE A 102 -6.20 -3.75 -2.32
N VAL A 103 -5.33 -4.73 -2.53
CA VAL A 103 -3.87 -4.58 -2.45
C VAL A 103 -3.27 -4.84 -3.83
N CYS A 104 -2.73 -3.81 -4.48
CA CYS A 104 -2.10 -3.93 -5.79
C CYS A 104 -0.58 -3.91 -5.64
N ILE A 105 0.07 -5.04 -5.91
CA ILE A 105 1.53 -5.17 -5.79
C ILE A 105 2.25 -4.60 -7.00
N THR A 106 1.64 -4.79 -8.18
CA THR A 106 2.22 -4.54 -9.49
C THR A 106 2.82 -3.14 -9.62
N GLU A 107 4.07 -3.09 -10.08
CA GLU A 107 4.78 -1.87 -10.46
C GLU A 107 4.63 -1.61 -11.98
N GLY A 108 4.76 -0.35 -12.39
CA GLY A 108 4.84 0.03 -13.80
C GLY A 108 3.47 0.20 -14.49
N ILE A 109 2.40 0.36 -13.71
CA ILE A 109 1.08 0.69 -14.25
C ILE A 109 1.14 2.11 -14.82
N PRO A 110 0.65 2.34 -16.06
CA PRO A 110 0.61 3.69 -16.61
C PRO A 110 -0.15 4.66 -15.72
N VAL A 111 0.42 5.85 -15.48
CA VAL A 111 -0.21 6.89 -14.66
C VAL A 111 -1.62 7.23 -15.17
N LYS A 112 -1.82 7.22 -16.50
CA LYS A 112 -3.13 7.45 -17.13
C LYS A 112 -4.19 6.46 -16.64
N ASP A 113 -3.84 5.20 -16.49
CA ASP A 113 -4.78 4.16 -16.06
C ASP A 113 -5.10 4.33 -14.57
N MET A 114 -4.09 4.73 -13.78
CA MET A 114 -4.28 5.04 -12.36
C MET A 114 -5.14 6.28 -12.11
N ILE A 115 -5.25 7.23 -13.06
CA ILE A 115 -6.22 8.34 -12.96
C ILE A 115 -7.65 7.78 -12.96
N THR A 116 -7.95 6.84 -13.87
CA THR A 116 -9.26 6.18 -13.94
C THR A 116 -9.56 5.40 -12.67
N VAL A 117 -8.59 4.64 -12.17
CA VAL A 117 -8.71 3.91 -10.89
C VAL A 117 -8.99 4.87 -9.72
N ASN A 118 -8.24 5.97 -9.62
CA ASN A 118 -8.41 6.95 -8.56
C ASN A 118 -9.79 7.63 -8.60
N ALA A 119 -10.31 7.93 -9.80
CA ALA A 119 -11.66 8.46 -9.96
C ALA A 119 -12.73 7.44 -9.53
N ALA A 120 -12.56 6.16 -9.88
CA ALA A 120 -13.48 5.09 -9.46
C ALA A 120 -13.46 4.88 -7.93
N LEU A 121 -12.29 4.96 -7.29
CA LEU A 121 -12.16 4.82 -5.84
C LEU A 121 -12.95 5.88 -5.07
N ALA A 122 -12.93 7.13 -5.54
CA ALA A 122 -13.57 8.25 -4.86
C ALA A 122 -15.10 8.09 -4.68
N GLY A 123 -15.75 7.31 -5.55
CA GLY A 123 -17.18 7.00 -5.47
C GLY A 123 -17.50 5.61 -4.90
N SER A 124 -16.50 4.88 -4.38
CA SER A 124 -16.65 3.48 -3.96
C SER A 124 -16.49 3.30 -2.45
N ASN A 125 -16.88 2.14 -1.94
CA ASN A 125 -16.60 1.70 -0.56
C ASN A 125 -15.27 0.93 -0.45
N SER A 126 -14.47 0.90 -1.52
CA SER A 126 -13.22 0.17 -1.58
C SER A 126 -12.04 1.05 -1.19
N ARG A 127 -11.08 0.47 -0.46
CA ARG A 127 -9.77 1.06 -0.19
C ARG A 127 -8.71 0.34 -1.00
N LEU A 128 -7.86 1.09 -1.69
CA LEU A 128 -6.69 0.56 -2.40
C LEU A 128 -5.41 0.80 -1.57
N ILE A 129 -4.54 -0.20 -1.46
CA ILE A 129 -3.13 -0.08 -1.06
C ILE A 129 -2.29 -0.35 -2.31
N GLY A 130 -1.32 0.52 -2.59
CA GLY A 130 -0.55 0.51 -3.83
C GLY A 130 -1.13 1.42 -4.92
N PRO A 131 -0.75 1.22 -6.20
CA PRO A 131 0.09 0.14 -6.73
C PRO A 131 1.57 0.28 -6.36
N ASN A 132 2.45 -0.53 -6.95
CA ASN A 132 3.90 -0.52 -6.71
C ASN A 132 4.24 -0.56 -5.22
N CYS A 133 3.74 -1.58 -4.52
CA CYS A 133 3.85 -1.66 -3.07
C CYS A 133 4.17 -3.07 -2.59
N PRO A 134 4.80 -3.21 -1.42
CA PRO A 134 5.06 -4.53 -0.84
C PRO A 134 3.80 -5.16 -0.20
N GLY A 135 2.70 -4.40 -0.08
CA GLY A 135 1.42 -4.81 0.50
C GLY A 135 1.25 -4.43 1.99
N ILE A 136 0.54 -5.27 2.73
CA ILE A 136 0.21 -5.08 4.16
C ILE A 136 0.47 -6.36 4.97
N ILE A 137 0.94 -6.21 6.20
CA ILE A 137 1.14 -7.33 7.13
C ILE A 137 0.81 -6.94 8.57
N THR A 138 -0.02 -7.76 9.21
CA THR A 138 -0.21 -7.79 10.65
C THR A 138 0.52 -9.03 11.18
N PRO A 139 1.58 -8.86 11.97
CA PRO A 139 2.42 -9.98 12.39
C PRO A 139 1.63 -11.07 13.12
N ASP A 140 1.98 -12.32 12.85
CA ASP A 140 1.35 -13.54 13.40
C ASP A 140 -0.13 -13.72 13.05
N GLU A 141 -0.70 -12.88 12.17
CA GLU A 141 -2.12 -12.94 11.82
C GLU A 141 -2.37 -13.00 10.32
N CYS A 142 -1.85 -12.04 9.55
CA CYS A 142 -2.23 -11.90 8.15
C CYS A 142 -1.17 -11.14 7.35
N LYS A 143 -0.80 -11.69 6.20
CA LYS A 143 0.12 -11.10 5.22
C LYS A 143 -0.55 -11.08 3.87
N LEU A 144 -0.71 -9.89 3.28
CA LEU A 144 -1.13 -9.68 1.89
C LEU A 144 0.00 -8.92 1.20
N GLY A 145 0.88 -9.64 0.50
CA GLY A 145 1.95 -9.00 -0.27
C GLY A 145 3.23 -9.80 -0.33
N ILE A 146 4.33 -9.10 -0.56
CA ILE A 146 5.65 -9.68 -0.83
C ILE A 146 6.64 -9.51 0.33
N MET A 147 6.22 -8.86 1.42
CA MET A 147 7.06 -8.65 2.62
C MET A 147 7.54 -9.98 3.25
N PRO A 148 8.82 -10.15 3.61
CA PRO A 148 9.27 -11.38 4.28
C PRO A 148 8.62 -11.51 5.66
N GLY A 149 7.77 -12.53 5.86
CA GLY A 149 7.01 -12.68 7.11
C GLY A 149 7.89 -12.95 8.33
N PHE A 150 9.03 -13.63 8.16
CA PHE A 150 9.89 -14.10 9.26
C PHE A 150 10.66 -12.99 10.00
N ILE A 151 10.77 -11.79 9.43
CA ILE A 151 11.41 -10.64 10.12
C ILE A 151 10.41 -9.84 10.97
N HIS A 152 9.11 -10.10 10.80
CA HIS A 152 8.05 -9.42 11.52
C HIS A 152 7.82 -10.10 12.86
N ALA A 153 7.63 -9.28 13.91
CA ALA A 153 7.28 -9.75 15.23
C ALA A 153 6.11 -8.92 15.76
N LYS A 154 5.14 -9.55 16.41
CA LYS A 154 4.00 -8.83 16.98
C LYS A 154 4.48 -7.84 18.04
N GLY A 155 3.96 -6.62 17.96
CA GLY A 155 4.36 -5.51 18.80
C GLY A 155 3.40 -4.33 18.70
N SER A 156 3.88 -3.14 19.07
CA SER A 156 3.02 -1.96 19.22
C SER A 156 3.34 -0.80 18.28
N VAL A 157 4.22 -0.99 17.29
CA VAL A 157 4.61 0.09 16.37
C VAL A 157 3.86 -0.05 15.05
N GLY A 158 3.11 0.97 14.65
CA GLY A 158 2.51 1.05 13.32
C GLY A 158 3.56 1.55 12.32
N LEU A 159 3.58 1.01 11.10
CA LEU A 159 4.56 1.42 10.09
C LEU A 159 3.86 1.70 8.77
N VAL A 160 4.10 2.90 8.22
CA VAL A 160 3.72 3.25 6.85
C VAL A 160 4.93 3.68 6.02
N SER A 161 5.04 3.17 4.80
CA SER A 161 6.17 3.50 3.91
C SER A 161 5.81 3.48 2.44
N ARG A 162 6.50 4.28 1.63
CA ARG A 162 6.49 4.16 0.16
C ARG A 162 7.41 3.06 -0.36
N SER A 163 8.45 2.70 0.40
CA SER A 163 9.51 1.79 -0.03
C SER A 163 9.36 0.38 0.57
N GLY A 164 9.50 -0.63 -0.28
CA GLY A 164 9.52 -2.04 0.14
C GLY A 164 10.71 -2.37 1.05
N THR A 165 11.93 -2.28 0.53
CA THR A 165 13.12 -2.74 1.26
C THR A 165 13.44 -1.90 2.50
N LEU A 166 13.20 -0.59 2.48
CA LEU A 166 13.33 0.25 3.69
C LEU A 166 12.29 -0.10 4.75
N THR A 167 11.10 -0.58 4.36
CA THR A 167 10.14 -1.15 5.32
C THR A 167 10.76 -2.35 6.02
N TYR A 168 11.44 -3.24 5.29
CA TYR A 168 12.00 -4.47 5.86
C TYR A 168 13.12 -4.16 6.85
N GLU A 169 13.94 -3.16 6.52
CA GLU A 169 15.00 -2.65 7.40
C GLU A 169 14.43 -2.10 8.71
N ALA A 170 13.42 -1.23 8.62
CA ALA A 170 12.75 -0.66 9.79
C ALA A 170 12.08 -1.73 10.67
N VAL A 171 11.39 -2.69 10.03
CA VAL A 171 10.79 -3.86 10.70
C VAL A 171 11.85 -4.63 11.47
N LYS A 172 12.98 -4.96 10.82
CA LYS A 172 14.04 -5.72 11.46
C LYS A 172 14.62 -4.97 12.67
N GLN A 173 14.92 -3.67 12.51
CA GLN A 173 15.44 -2.87 13.63
C GLN A 173 14.47 -2.82 14.80
N LEU A 174 13.16 -2.64 14.55
CA LEU A 174 12.13 -2.67 15.58
C LEU A 174 12.07 -4.02 16.32
N THR A 175 12.19 -5.13 15.58
CA THR A 175 12.24 -6.48 16.15
C THR A 175 13.51 -6.67 17.00
N ASP A 176 14.67 -6.24 16.50
CA ASP A 176 15.96 -6.37 17.19
C ASP A 176 16.03 -5.58 18.51
N VAL A 177 15.27 -4.48 18.62
CA VAL A 177 15.16 -3.68 19.86
C VAL A 177 13.99 -4.11 20.77
N GLY A 178 13.26 -5.17 20.39
CA GLY A 178 12.17 -5.76 21.17
C GLY A 178 10.84 -5.01 21.13
N LEU A 179 10.61 -4.15 20.12
CA LEU A 179 9.36 -3.39 19.97
C LEU A 179 8.31 -4.09 19.11
N GLY A 180 8.73 -4.74 18.02
CA GLY A 180 7.85 -5.37 17.05
C GLY A 180 6.89 -4.40 16.34
N GLN A 181 5.92 -4.94 15.61
CA GLN A 181 4.97 -4.17 14.79
C GLN A 181 3.52 -4.54 15.12
N SER A 182 2.65 -3.54 15.11
CA SER A 182 1.20 -3.72 15.16
C SER A 182 0.67 -4.09 13.77
N THR A 183 0.97 -3.28 12.76
CA THR A 183 0.74 -3.56 11.33
C THR A 183 1.69 -2.71 10.49
N CYS A 184 2.20 -3.26 9.39
CA CYS A 184 3.02 -2.54 8.41
C CYS A 184 2.24 -2.38 7.09
N ILE A 185 2.21 -1.17 6.56
CA ILE A 185 1.51 -0.80 5.32
C ILE A 185 2.52 -0.17 4.36
N GLY A 186 2.83 -0.87 3.28
CA GLY A 186 3.51 -0.28 2.14
C GLY A 186 2.48 0.39 1.22
N ILE A 187 2.47 1.72 1.15
CA ILE A 187 1.47 2.47 0.37
C ILE A 187 1.82 2.60 -1.11
N GLY A 188 3.11 2.45 -1.43
CA GLY A 188 3.63 2.38 -2.79
C GLY A 188 4.43 3.59 -3.26
N GLY A 189 5.28 3.37 -4.27
CA GLY A 189 6.21 4.35 -4.84
C GLY A 189 5.67 5.13 -6.03
N ASP A 190 4.48 4.80 -6.53
CA ASP A 190 3.93 5.46 -7.71
C ASP A 190 3.41 6.89 -7.41
N PRO A 191 3.28 7.76 -8.44
CA PRO A 191 2.77 9.12 -8.25
C PRO A 191 1.30 9.18 -7.82
N ILE A 192 0.49 8.20 -8.24
CA ILE A 192 -0.92 8.06 -7.88
C ILE A 192 -1.07 6.72 -7.16
N VAL A 193 -1.33 6.80 -5.85
CA VAL A 193 -1.60 5.65 -4.98
C VAL A 193 -3.00 5.76 -4.38
N GLY A 194 -3.54 4.66 -3.89
CA GLY A 194 -4.81 4.65 -3.15
C GLY A 194 -4.68 5.25 -1.74
N THR A 195 -4.20 4.44 -0.80
CA THR A 195 -3.99 4.83 0.60
C THR A 195 -2.77 5.72 0.72
N LYS A 196 -2.93 6.92 1.31
CA LYS A 196 -1.85 7.87 1.54
C LYS A 196 -1.29 7.76 2.96
N PHE A 197 -0.22 8.50 3.25
CA PHE A 197 0.34 8.59 4.60
C PHE A 197 -0.71 8.99 5.63
N ILE A 198 -1.45 10.08 5.39
CA ILE A 198 -2.50 10.58 6.30
C ILE A 198 -3.52 9.47 6.63
N ASP A 199 -3.92 8.69 5.63
CA ASP A 199 -4.91 7.64 5.82
C ASP A 199 -4.39 6.52 6.73
N ALA A 200 -3.14 6.07 6.51
CA ALA A 200 -2.51 5.07 7.36
C ALA A 200 -2.26 5.60 8.78
N ILE A 201 -1.81 6.85 8.91
CA ILE A 201 -1.56 7.50 10.20
C ILE A 201 -2.86 7.63 11.00
N LYS A 202 -3.99 7.98 10.37
CA LYS A 202 -5.31 7.97 11.01
C LYS A 202 -5.65 6.61 11.61
N LEU A 203 -5.54 5.55 10.79
CA LEU A 203 -5.79 4.17 11.22
C LEU A 203 -4.92 3.80 12.43
N PHE A 204 -3.63 4.13 12.38
CA PHE A 204 -2.71 3.86 13.49
C PHE A 204 -2.97 4.71 14.72
N ASN A 205 -3.39 5.97 14.56
CA ASN A 205 -3.74 6.85 15.68
C ASN A 205 -4.99 6.33 16.40
N ASP A 206 -5.94 5.79 15.65
CA ASP A 206 -7.20 5.26 16.20
C ASP A 206 -7.04 3.85 16.78
N ASP A 207 -6.06 3.06 16.34
CA ASP A 207 -5.82 1.71 16.88
C ASP A 207 -5.20 1.76 18.29
N PRO A 208 -5.91 1.35 19.36
CA PRO A 208 -5.35 1.37 20.71
C PRO A 208 -4.16 0.42 20.91
N ALA A 209 -3.96 -0.58 20.04
CA ALA A 209 -2.79 -1.47 20.10
C ALA A 209 -1.51 -0.78 19.58
N THR A 210 -1.64 0.16 18.64
CA THR A 210 -0.52 0.99 18.19
C THR A 210 -0.17 2.06 19.23
N LYS A 211 1.10 2.10 19.64
CA LYS A 211 1.65 3.04 20.64
C LYS A 211 2.66 4.03 20.08
N ALA A 212 3.25 3.74 18.91
CA ALA A 212 4.09 4.66 18.15
C ALA A 212 3.94 4.38 16.66
N ILE A 213 4.29 5.35 15.83
CA ILE A 213 4.14 5.27 14.36
C ILE A 213 5.49 5.56 13.70
N ILE A 214 5.89 4.73 12.75
CA ILE A 214 6.97 5.03 11.79
C ILE A 214 6.34 5.50 10.47
N MET A 215 6.87 6.59 9.95
CA MET A 215 6.58 7.11 8.62
C MET A 215 7.87 7.20 7.79
N ILE A 216 7.96 6.40 6.72
CA ILE A 216 9.12 6.39 5.81
C ILE A 216 8.69 6.95 4.45
N GLY A 217 9.06 8.21 4.20
CA GLY A 217 8.85 8.91 2.95
C GLY A 217 10.08 8.94 2.05
N GLU A 218 9.93 9.64 0.94
CA GLU A 218 10.98 9.86 -0.05
C GLU A 218 10.87 11.26 -0.67
N ILE A 219 11.82 11.66 -1.49
CA ILE A 219 11.75 12.91 -2.27
C ILE A 219 10.58 12.91 -3.28
N GLY A 220 10.11 14.10 -3.64
CA GLY A 220 9.08 14.29 -4.68
C GLY A 220 7.64 14.33 -4.15
N GLY A 221 6.82 15.24 -4.69
CA GLY A 221 5.48 15.54 -4.17
C GLY A 221 5.50 16.21 -2.78
N SER A 222 4.30 16.38 -2.19
CA SER A 222 4.06 17.07 -0.90
C SER A 222 3.42 16.20 0.17
N ALA A 223 3.31 14.88 -0.07
CA ALA A 223 2.51 13.99 0.76
C ALA A 223 3.03 13.88 2.21
N GLU A 224 4.36 14.01 2.39
CA GLU A 224 5.01 13.99 3.69
C GLU A 224 4.79 15.28 4.48
N GLU A 225 4.81 16.43 3.81
CA GLU A 225 4.50 17.72 4.41
C GLU A 225 3.02 17.81 4.83
N GLU A 226 2.11 17.32 3.97
CA GLU A 226 0.68 17.23 4.29
C GLU A 226 0.43 16.29 5.49
N ALA A 227 1.13 15.16 5.55
CA ALA A 227 1.07 14.26 6.68
C ALA A 227 1.64 14.88 7.96
N ALA A 228 2.73 15.66 7.86
CA ALA A 228 3.29 16.38 8.99
C ALA A 228 2.29 17.40 9.56
N ALA A 229 1.63 18.18 8.71
CA ALA A 229 0.57 19.09 9.14
C ALA A 229 -0.57 18.36 9.87
N TYR A 230 -1.02 17.23 9.33
CA TYR A 230 -2.06 16.41 9.98
C TYR A 230 -1.60 15.86 11.34
N ILE A 231 -0.36 15.38 11.43
CA ILE A 231 0.23 14.84 12.67
C ILE A 231 0.24 15.90 13.77
N ALA A 232 0.69 17.12 13.46
CA ALA A 232 0.78 18.21 14.44
C ALA A 232 -0.57 18.55 15.09
N GLU A 233 -1.66 18.42 14.32
CA GLU A 233 -3.00 18.82 14.75
C GLU A 233 -3.80 17.68 15.41
N HIS A 234 -3.57 16.42 15.01
CA HIS A 234 -4.52 15.32 15.31
C HIS A 234 -3.90 14.07 15.95
N VAL A 235 -2.57 13.93 15.91
CA VAL A 235 -1.92 12.67 16.32
C VAL A 235 -1.32 12.81 17.70
N ASN A 236 -1.74 11.93 18.61
CA ASN A 236 -1.36 11.97 20.03
C ASN A 236 -0.33 10.89 20.40
N LYS A 237 0.21 10.19 19.40
CA LYS A 237 1.19 9.11 19.56
C LYS A 237 2.54 9.57 19.05
N PRO A 238 3.67 9.14 19.64
CA PRO A 238 4.98 9.43 19.10
C PRO A 238 5.10 8.97 17.65
N VAL A 239 5.57 9.87 16.78
CA VAL A 239 5.84 9.57 15.37
C VAL A 239 7.33 9.71 15.10
N VAL A 240 7.90 8.72 14.41
CA VAL A 240 9.27 8.73 13.89
C VAL A 240 9.24 8.80 12.37
N GLY A 241 10.06 9.67 11.80
CA GLY A 241 10.13 9.96 10.39
C GLY A 241 11.49 9.65 9.77
N PHE A 242 11.48 9.16 8.54
CA PHE A 242 12.66 9.13 7.67
C PHE A 242 12.29 9.54 6.25
N ILE A 243 13.15 10.33 5.61
CA ILE A 243 13.01 10.74 4.21
C ILE A 243 14.21 10.23 3.43
N ALA A 244 13.95 9.31 2.50
CA ALA A 244 14.94 8.79 1.56
C ALA A 244 15.28 9.82 0.47
N GLY A 245 16.45 9.68 -0.16
CA GLY A 245 16.86 10.54 -1.28
C GLY A 245 17.45 11.90 -0.89
N ARG A 246 17.96 12.05 0.35
CA ARG A 246 18.57 13.32 0.82
C ARG A 246 19.74 13.83 -0.03
N THR A 247 20.44 12.92 -0.72
CA THR A 247 21.58 13.22 -1.60
C THR A 247 21.22 13.13 -3.08
N ALA A 248 19.93 13.09 -3.42
CA ALA A 248 19.50 13.00 -4.81
C ALA A 248 19.77 14.31 -5.56
N PRO A 249 20.29 14.27 -6.79
CA PRO A 249 20.45 15.47 -7.61
C PRO A 249 19.07 15.94 -8.13
N GLU A 250 18.94 17.24 -8.34
CA GLU A 250 17.72 17.84 -8.90
C GLU A 250 17.40 17.31 -10.31
N GLY A 251 16.10 17.22 -10.64
CA GLY A 251 15.63 16.78 -11.96
C GLY A 251 15.85 15.31 -12.29
N ARG A 252 16.44 14.52 -11.37
CA ARG A 252 16.65 13.08 -11.56
C ARG A 252 15.58 12.26 -10.85
N ARG A 253 14.98 11.32 -11.59
CA ARG A 253 14.09 10.31 -11.02
C ARG A 253 14.91 9.22 -10.33
N MET A 254 14.54 8.88 -9.10
CA MET A 254 15.23 7.89 -8.28
C MET A 254 14.42 6.60 -8.13
N GLY A 255 14.60 5.65 -9.06
CA GLY A 255 13.94 4.34 -9.01
C GLY A 255 12.42 4.44 -9.17
N HIS A 256 11.71 4.67 -8.06
CA HIS A 256 10.26 4.85 -8.03
C HIS A 256 9.80 5.98 -8.96
N ALA A 257 8.65 5.78 -9.58
CA ALA A 257 8.05 6.73 -10.51
C ALA A 257 7.71 8.07 -9.83
N GLY A 258 7.36 8.07 -8.54
CA GLY A 258 7.06 9.27 -7.75
C GLY A 258 8.29 10.02 -7.21
N ALA A 259 9.47 9.41 -7.23
CA ALA A 259 10.68 9.96 -6.62
C ALA A 259 11.42 10.94 -7.55
N ILE A 260 10.78 12.06 -7.87
CA ILE A 260 11.35 13.14 -8.69
C ILE A 260 11.12 14.51 -8.05
N ILE A 261 12.20 15.28 -7.88
CA ILE A 261 12.13 16.67 -7.43
C ILE A 261 11.77 17.54 -8.64
N SER A 262 10.63 18.24 -8.57
CA SER A 262 10.12 19.06 -9.67
C SER A 262 9.80 20.47 -9.19
N GLY A 263 10.24 21.49 -9.93
CA GLY A 263 9.88 22.89 -9.68
C GLY A 263 10.34 23.42 -8.31
N GLY A 264 11.43 22.89 -7.75
CA GLY A 264 11.98 23.31 -6.45
C GLY A 264 11.15 22.90 -5.23
N LYS A 265 10.14 22.02 -5.41
CA LYS A 265 9.30 21.50 -4.32
C LYS A 265 9.52 20.01 -4.10
N GLY A 266 9.33 19.57 -2.86
CA GLY A 266 9.44 18.17 -2.46
C GLY A 266 10.88 17.72 -2.25
N THR A 267 11.77 18.66 -1.92
CA THR A 267 13.14 18.34 -1.53
C THR A 267 13.14 17.61 -0.18
N ALA A 268 14.16 16.79 0.06
CA ALA A 268 14.26 16.09 1.34
C ALA A 268 14.41 17.07 2.52
N ALA A 269 15.08 18.21 2.30
CA ALA A 269 15.30 19.22 3.33
C ALA A 269 13.98 19.90 3.77
N GLU A 270 13.13 20.28 2.82
CA GLU A 270 11.81 20.84 3.11
C GLU A 270 10.93 19.86 3.87
N LYS A 271 10.89 18.60 3.43
CA LYS A 271 10.15 17.52 4.09
C LYS A 271 10.61 17.30 5.52
N VAL A 272 11.92 17.17 5.74
CA VAL A 272 12.50 17.00 7.08
C VAL A 272 12.19 18.21 7.96
N SER A 273 12.25 19.43 7.41
CA SER A 273 11.90 20.66 8.14
C SER A 273 10.43 20.65 8.58
N ALA A 274 9.50 20.36 7.66
CA ALA A 274 8.07 20.27 7.96
C ALA A 274 7.77 19.20 9.02
N MET A 275 8.39 18.02 8.90
CA MET A 275 8.22 16.95 9.87
C MET A 275 8.76 17.32 11.27
N ARG A 276 9.91 18.00 11.37
CA ARG A 276 10.44 18.48 12.65
C ARG A 276 9.52 19.53 13.29
N LEU A 277 9.00 20.46 12.50
CA LEU A 277 8.04 21.47 12.97
C LEU A 277 6.74 20.84 13.50
N ALA A 278 6.34 19.70 12.94
CA ALA A 278 5.19 18.91 13.40
C ALA A 278 5.47 18.06 14.65
N GLY A 279 6.68 18.13 15.24
CA GLY A 279 7.06 17.32 16.40
C GLY A 279 7.43 15.88 16.07
N ILE A 280 7.64 15.54 14.79
CA ILE A 280 8.07 14.20 14.39
C ILE A 280 9.56 14.03 14.68
N HIS A 281 9.91 12.91 15.32
CA HIS A 281 11.31 12.55 15.58
C HIS A 281 11.96 12.04 14.30
N ILE A 282 12.97 12.74 13.80
CA ILE A 282 13.64 12.36 12.55
C ILE A 282 14.80 11.41 12.83
N ALA A 283 14.78 10.24 12.19
CA ALA A 283 15.97 9.40 12.07
C ALA A 283 16.90 10.00 11.00
N ASP A 284 18.18 10.19 11.34
CA ASP A 284 19.15 10.78 10.42
C ASP A 284 19.71 9.76 9.44
N SER A 285 19.92 8.52 9.91
CA SER A 285 20.29 7.37 9.09
C SER A 285 19.11 6.39 8.97
N PRO A 286 18.97 5.68 7.82
CA PRO A 286 18.05 4.55 7.76
C PRO A 286 18.38 3.46 8.80
N ALA A 287 19.62 3.41 9.32
CA ALA A 287 20.05 2.49 10.37
C ALA A 287 19.56 2.86 11.79
N ASP A 288 18.97 4.05 11.97
CA ASP A 288 18.63 4.59 13.29
C ASP A 288 17.13 4.50 13.61
N LEU A 289 16.31 3.94 12.74
CA LEU A 289 14.84 3.93 12.87
C LEU A 289 14.39 3.25 14.17
N GLY A 290 14.85 2.04 14.45
CA GLY A 290 14.43 1.27 15.63
C GLY A 290 14.80 1.95 16.95
N ILE A 291 16.04 2.44 17.06
CA ILE A 291 16.51 3.16 18.25
C ILE A 291 15.80 4.50 18.43
N THR A 292 15.46 5.18 17.34
CA THR A 292 14.73 6.46 17.38
C THR A 292 13.31 6.26 17.90
N VAL A 293 12.64 5.17 17.49
CA VAL A 293 11.32 4.81 18.07
C VAL A 293 11.44 4.50 19.55
N ALA A 294 12.42 3.69 19.96
CA ALA A 294 12.61 3.37 21.37
C ALA A 294 12.77 4.64 22.23
N ARG A 295 13.59 5.60 21.78
CA ARG A 295 13.77 6.90 22.45
C ARG A 295 12.48 7.72 22.47
N ALA A 296 11.76 7.80 21.35
CA ALA A 296 10.48 8.52 21.27
C ALA A 296 9.40 7.92 22.19
N MET A 297 9.51 6.63 22.50
CA MET A 297 8.66 5.93 23.48
C MET A 297 9.18 5.99 24.92
N GLY A 298 10.28 6.70 25.20
CA GLY A 298 10.87 6.81 26.54
C GLY A 298 11.64 5.57 27.00
N ILE A 299 12.19 4.78 26.07
CA ILE A 299 12.95 3.56 26.37
C ILE A 299 14.45 3.89 26.25
N ASP A 300 15.08 4.20 27.39
CA ASP A 300 16.48 4.68 27.45
C ASP A 300 17.52 3.59 27.14
N LYS A 301 17.17 2.32 27.36
CA LYS A 301 17.99 1.15 27.04
C LYS A 301 17.12 0.11 26.33
N PRO A 302 16.90 0.25 25.01
CA PRO A 302 16.22 -0.81 24.27
C PRO A 302 16.95 -2.12 24.50
N LYS A 303 16.21 -3.22 24.64
CA LYS A 303 16.81 -4.56 24.70
C LYS A 303 17.54 -4.76 23.38
N THR A 304 18.87 -4.66 23.36
CA THR A 304 19.63 -5.18 22.23
C THR A 304 19.44 -6.69 22.27
N ALA A 305 18.80 -7.26 21.24
CA ALA A 305 18.79 -8.70 21.09
C ALA A 305 20.25 -9.18 20.99
N VAL A 306 20.74 -9.77 22.08
CA VAL A 306 21.90 -10.66 22.04
C VAL A 306 21.60 -11.70 20.97
N THR A 307 22.56 -11.95 20.08
CA THR A 307 22.55 -13.01 19.09
C THR A 307 22.29 -14.37 19.74
N SER A 308 21.03 -14.72 19.99
CA SER A 308 20.64 -16.04 20.44
C SER A 308 20.38 -16.91 19.22
N THR A 309 21.41 -17.62 18.81
CA THR A 309 21.35 -18.79 17.94
C THR A 309 20.46 -19.87 18.56
N THR A 310 19.16 -19.80 18.33
CA THR A 310 18.30 -21.00 18.28
C THR A 310 17.30 -20.81 17.15
N ALA A 311 17.74 -21.18 15.95
CA ALA A 311 16.84 -21.37 14.82
C ALA A 311 15.78 -22.42 15.22
N ARG A 312 14.51 -22.04 15.16
CA ARG A 312 13.39 -22.99 15.16
C ARG A 312 13.60 -23.93 13.96
N PRO A 313 13.50 -25.26 14.10
CA PRO A 313 13.90 -26.18 13.04
C PRO A 313 12.97 -26.02 11.83
N VAL A 314 13.49 -25.42 10.76
CA VAL A 314 12.95 -25.60 9.42
C VAL A 314 13.42 -26.98 8.96
N ALA A 315 12.49 -27.84 8.57
CA ALA A 315 12.82 -29.15 8.02
C ALA A 315 13.82 -28.99 6.86
N LYS A 316 15.00 -29.61 6.98
CA LYS A 316 16.05 -29.56 5.96
C LYS A 316 15.55 -30.22 4.69
N VAL A 317 15.23 -29.43 3.67
CA VAL A 317 15.26 -29.89 2.28
C VAL A 317 16.72 -29.87 1.86
N ALA A 318 17.29 -31.04 1.61
CA ALA A 318 18.66 -31.18 1.16
C ALA A 318 18.77 -30.73 -0.31
N VAL A 319 19.30 -29.53 -0.54
CA VAL A 319 19.75 -29.10 -1.87
C VAL A 319 21.22 -29.46 -1.99
N THR A 320 21.52 -30.52 -2.74
CA THR A 320 22.88 -30.83 -3.19
C THR A 320 23.26 -29.86 -4.32
N PRO A 321 24.37 -29.10 -4.20
CA PRO A 321 24.83 -28.22 -5.27
C PRO A 321 25.40 -29.04 -6.43
N LYS A 322 24.89 -28.81 -7.65
CA LYS A 322 25.42 -29.37 -8.89
C LYS A 322 26.59 -28.50 -9.38
N PRO A 323 27.80 -29.04 -9.60
CA PRO A 323 28.94 -28.25 -10.06
C PRO A 323 28.80 -27.92 -11.55
N LEU A 324 28.93 -26.64 -11.89
CA LEU A 324 29.11 -26.16 -13.26
C LEU A 324 30.61 -26.06 -13.56
N ALA A 325 31.16 -26.99 -14.33
CA ALA A 325 32.44 -26.82 -14.99
C ALA A 325 32.52 -27.72 -16.23
N ALA A 326 32.42 -27.12 -17.41
CA ALA A 326 32.92 -27.69 -18.64
C ALA A 326 33.60 -26.57 -19.44
N LYS A 327 34.92 -26.74 -19.64
CA LYS A 327 35.80 -25.84 -20.37
C LYS A 327 35.43 -25.86 -21.85
N VAL A 328 35.27 -24.68 -22.45
CA VAL A 328 35.19 -24.52 -23.91
C VAL A 328 36.62 -24.43 -24.44
N THR A 329 37.03 -25.41 -25.23
CA THR A 329 38.28 -25.40 -25.99
C THR A 329 37.99 -24.85 -27.38
N VAL A 330 38.71 -23.79 -27.77
CA VAL A 330 38.64 -23.19 -29.11
C VAL A 330 39.70 -23.86 -29.99
N THR A 331 39.29 -24.39 -31.14
CA THR A 331 40.19 -24.77 -32.24
C THR A 331 39.85 -23.94 -33.48
N PRO A 332 40.84 -23.40 -34.21
CA PRO A 332 40.59 -22.65 -35.44
C PRO A 332 40.66 -23.58 -36.66
N THR A 333 39.78 -23.37 -37.64
CA THR A 333 40.02 -23.83 -39.02
C THR A 333 39.39 -22.85 -40.00
N VAL A 334 40.09 -22.64 -41.12
CA VAL A 334 40.03 -21.50 -42.04
C VAL A 334 39.34 -21.90 -43.36
N THR A 335 38.63 -20.91 -43.95
CA THR A 335 38.26 -20.67 -45.37
C THR A 335 37.19 -21.49 -46.11
N ALA A 336 36.04 -20.81 -46.33
CA ALA A 336 35.52 -20.28 -47.62
C ALA A 336 34.92 -21.23 -48.69
N PRO A 337 34.23 -20.69 -49.72
CA PRO A 337 32.94 -19.96 -49.71
C PRO A 337 31.94 -20.63 -50.70
N ILE A 338 30.76 -20.01 -50.95
CA ILE A 338 30.02 -19.94 -52.24
C ILE A 338 28.47 -19.97 -52.09
N VAL A 339 27.89 -18.81 -52.46
CA VAL A 339 26.64 -18.44 -53.15
C VAL A 339 25.28 -19.17 -53.02
N ASN A 340 24.27 -18.29 -52.91
CA ASN A 340 23.01 -18.15 -53.68
C ASN A 340 21.69 -18.88 -53.33
N ALA A 341 20.64 -18.05 -53.49
CA ALA A 341 19.33 -18.31 -54.09
C ALA A 341 18.17 -18.86 -53.22
N ALA A 342 17.26 -17.92 -52.92
CA ALA A 342 15.83 -17.92 -53.24
C ALA A 342 14.99 -19.20 -53.07
N ALA A 343 13.88 -19.09 -52.33
CA ALA A 343 12.53 -19.19 -52.92
C ALA A 343 11.42 -18.78 -51.95
N VAL A 344 10.65 -17.80 -52.41
CA VAL A 344 9.32 -17.40 -51.95
C VAL A 344 8.31 -18.47 -52.40
N SER A 345 7.34 -18.80 -51.56
CA SER A 345 6.08 -19.43 -52.00
C SER A 345 4.92 -18.79 -51.25
N THR A 346 4.19 -17.91 -51.94
CA THR A 346 2.82 -17.53 -51.60
C THR A 346 1.99 -17.69 -52.87
N ALA A 347 1.05 -18.64 -52.84
CA ALA A 347 0.03 -18.79 -53.85
C ALA A 347 -1.30 -18.27 -53.28
N LYS A 348 -1.98 -17.44 -54.07
CA LYS A 348 -3.24 -16.78 -53.75
C LYS A 348 -4.28 -17.27 -54.75
N ALA A 349 -5.45 -17.70 -54.27
CA ALA A 349 -6.72 -17.63 -55.00
C ALA A 349 -7.89 -17.68 -53.99
N ALA A 350 -8.84 -16.76 -54.17
CA ALA A 350 -9.98 -16.44 -53.30
C ALA A 350 -11.30 -17.09 -53.84
N PRO A 351 -12.51 -16.63 -53.49
CA PRO A 351 -13.20 -16.67 -52.19
C PRO A 351 -14.58 -17.37 -52.27
N VAL A 352 -15.18 -17.74 -51.13
CA VAL A 352 -16.63 -17.96 -51.02
C VAL A 352 -17.14 -17.30 -49.74
N ILE A 353 -17.98 -16.29 -49.91
CA ILE A 353 -18.69 -15.56 -48.86
C ILE A 353 -20.09 -16.17 -48.80
N LYS A 354 -20.56 -16.57 -47.61
CA LYS A 354 -21.96 -16.91 -47.37
C LYS A 354 -22.43 -16.11 -46.17
N GLU A 355 -23.28 -15.13 -46.45
CA GLU A 355 -23.95 -14.27 -45.47
C GLU A 355 -24.91 -15.08 -44.59
N MET A 356 -25.00 -14.70 -43.32
CA MET A 356 -26.11 -15.05 -42.42
C MET A 356 -26.84 -13.76 -42.04
N PRO A 357 -28.19 -13.75 -41.95
CA PRO A 357 -28.95 -12.54 -41.74
C PRO A 357 -28.96 -12.10 -40.27
N ALA A 358 -28.76 -10.79 -40.04
CA ALA A 358 -28.99 -10.16 -38.76
C ALA A 358 -30.46 -9.74 -38.63
N THR A 359 -31.10 -10.12 -37.52
CA THR A 359 -32.42 -9.62 -37.10
C THR A 359 -32.33 -8.20 -36.51
N PRO A 360 -33.31 -7.31 -36.75
CA PRO A 360 -33.25 -5.93 -36.30
C PRO A 360 -33.78 -5.75 -34.86
N VAL A 361 -33.11 -4.89 -34.08
CA VAL A 361 -33.60 -4.34 -32.81
C VAL A 361 -33.96 -2.87 -33.05
N PRO A 362 -35.11 -2.36 -32.56
CA PRO A 362 -35.60 -1.03 -32.92
C PRO A 362 -34.87 0.10 -32.18
N ALA A 363 -34.52 1.15 -32.91
CA ALA A 363 -33.96 2.39 -32.38
C ALA A 363 -35.04 3.28 -31.76
N LYS A 364 -34.79 3.81 -30.56
CA LYS A 364 -35.60 4.82 -29.88
C LYS A 364 -35.01 6.20 -30.17
N ALA A 365 -35.85 7.12 -30.63
CA ALA A 365 -35.49 8.46 -31.07
C ALA A 365 -34.99 9.37 -29.91
N ALA A 366 -33.99 10.20 -30.19
CA ALA A 366 -33.63 11.37 -29.40
C ALA A 366 -33.48 12.59 -30.33
N ALA A 367 -34.12 13.69 -29.95
CA ALA A 367 -34.17 14.97 -30.69
C ALA A 367 -32.85 15.76 -30.57
N PRO A 368 -32.55 16.69 -31.51
CA PRO A 368 -31.26 17.37 -31.57
C PRO A 368 -31.22 18.61 -30.66
N ILE A 369 -30.08 18.82 -30.00
CA ILE A 369 -29.74 20.09 -29.33
C ILE A 369 -28.66 20.81 -30.16
N ALA A 370 -28.88 22.12 -30.34
CA ALA A 370 -28.19 23.03 -31.22
C ALA A 370 -26.70 23.20 -30.90
N LYS A 371 -25.90 23.41 -31.96
CA LYS A 371 -24.52 23.88 -31.91
C LYS A 371 -24.50 25.39 -31.67
N GLU A 372 -23.85 25.83 -30.61
CA GLU A 372 -23.44 27.23 -30.47
C GLU A 372 -21.92 27.33 -30.52
N THR A 373 -21.44 28.28 -31.32
CA THR A 373 -20.04 28.44 -31.74
C THR A 373 -19.44 29.55 -30.90
N VAL A 374 -18.39 29.27 -30.11
CA VAL A 374 -17.65 30.33 -29.40
C VAL A 374 -16.32 30.58 -30.11
N LYS A 375 -16.21 31.79 -30.67
CA LYS A 375 -14.99 32.38 -31.23
C LYS A 375 -13.99 32.70 -30.13
N SER A 376 -12.72 32.49 -30.45
CA SER A 376 -11.56 32.95 -29.72
C SER A 376 -11.35 34.46 -29.86
N THR A 377 -10.95 35.11 -28.76
CA THR A 377 -10.19 36.37 -28.79
C THR A 377 -9.18 36.39 -27.65
N SER A 378 -7.92 36.58 -28.04
CA SER A 378 -6.79 36.96 -27.20
C SER A 378 -6.92 38.41 -26.74
N ALA A 379 -6.38 38.76 -25.56
CA ALA A 379 -5.31 39.74 -25.39
C ALA A 379 -5.14 40.16 -23.92
N LYS A 380 -3.91 40.60 -23.65
CA LYS A 380 -3.34 41.14 -22.41
C LYS A 380 -4.08 42.37 -21.87
N GLU A 381 -3.69 42.69 -20.63
CA GLU A 381 -3.56 44.02 -20.01
C GLU A 381 -4.69 44.43 -19.06
N LEU A 382 -4.40 44.46 -17.75
CA LEU A 382 -4.15 45.72 -17.02
C LEU A 382 -3.98 45.48 -15.51
N ALA A 383 -3.00 46.18 -14.96
CA ALA A 383 -2.65 46.25 -13.56
C ALA A 383 -3.48 47.32 -12.81
N LYS A 384 -3.38 47.27 -11.48
CA LYS A 384 -3.71 48.30 -10.46
C LYS A 384 -5.19 48.46 -10.08
N SER A 385 -5.51 48.12 -8.84
CA SER A 385 -5.72 49.12 -7.77
C SER A 385 -6.27 48.47 -6.49
N ALA A 386 -5.60 48.71 -5.36
CA ALA A 386 -6.22 48.74 -4.04
C ALA A 386 -6.97 50.08 -3.87
N PRO A 387 -7.95 50.19 -2.95
CA PRO A 387 -7.58 50.64 -1.61
C PRO A 387 -8.37 50.03 -0.43
N ALA A 388 -7.63 49.86 0.67
CA ALA A 388 -7.86 50.24 2.07
C ALA A 388 -9.23 50.13 2.78
N LYS A 389 -9.16 49.42 3.92
CA LYS A 389 -9.66 49.74 5.28
C LYS A 389 -11.10 50.22 5.47
N GLU A 390 -11.84 49.43 6.25
CA GLU A 390 -12.66 49.98 7.33
C GLU A 390 -12.55 49.12 8.60
N THR A 391 -12.47 49.82 9.73
CA THR A 391 -12.24 49.29 11.07
C THR A 391 -13.57 49.30 11.82
N LYS A 392 -13.97 48.21 12.48
CA LYS A 392 -14.88 48.27 13.63
C LYS A 392 -14.51 47.22 14.67
N SER A 393 -14.05 47.74 15.80
CA SER A 393 -13.94 47.13 17.11
C SER A 393 -15.32 46.82 17.69
N VAL A 394 -15.53 45.63 18.28
CA VAL A 394 -16.43 45.45 19.43
C VAL A 394 -15.85 44.41 20.39
N SER A 395 -15.92 44.79 21.66
CA SER A 395 -15.43 44.20 22.90
C SER A 395 -16.12 42.91 23.34
N THR A 396 -15.35 42.09 24.07
CA THR A 396 -15.79 41.02 24.97
C THR A 396 -16.66 41.52 26.14
N PRO A 397 -17.48 40.63 26.72
CA PRO A 397 -17.73 40.68 28.16
C PRO A 397 -17.39 39.39 28.89
N LYS A 398 -17.12 39.61 30.16
CA LYS A 398 -16.43 38.81 31.18
C LYS A 398 -17.42 37.96 31.97
N ALA A 399 -16.96 36.79 32.43
CA ALA A 399 -17.67 35.89 33.35
C ALA A 399 -18.01 36.55 34.71
N PRO A 400 -19.06 36.10 35.43
CA PRO A 400 -19.23 36.37 36.84
C PRO A 400 -18.80 35.19 37.73
N ALA A 401 -18.31 35.55 38.91
CA ALA A 401 -17.77 34.68 39.96
C ALA A 401 -18.86 34.16 40.92
N LYS A 402 -18.50 33.08 41.63
CA LYS A 402 -19.12 32.47 42.82
C LYS A 402 -19.63 33.48 43.88
N PRO A 403 -20.59 33.06 44.71
CA PRO A 403 -20.61 33.38 46.13
C PRO A 403 -20.20 32.19 47.01
N ALA A 404 -19.77 32.51 48.22
CA ALA A 404 -19.34 31.60 49.27
C ALA A 404 -20.32 31.61 50.45
N SER A 405 -20.20 30.55 51.27
CA SER A 405 -20.38 30.49 52.73
C SER A 405 -21.66 29.89 53.34
N VAL A 406 -21.41 29.31 54.53
CA VAL A 406 -22.28 28.99 55.69
C VAL A 406 -22.66 27.51 55.91
N THR A 407 -21.74 26.82 56.62
CA THR A 407 -21.83 26.11 57.93
C THR A 407 -23.12 25.44 58.47
N GLU A 408 -22.82 24.45 59.35
CA GLU A 408 -23.62 23.71 60.35
C GLU A 408 -24.30 22.43 59.87
N ALA A 409 -23.89 21.23 60.31
CA ALA A 409 -23.75 20.63 61.64
C ALA A 409 -25.00 19.84 62.09
N ASP A 410 -24.71 18.59 62.43
CA ASP A 410 -25.30 17.79 63.52
C ASP A 410 -26.30 16.66 63.18
N LYS A 411 -26.03 15.55 63.89
CA LYS A 411 -26.89 14.45 64.34
C LYS A 411 -27.21 13.21 63.48
N THR A 412 -26.54 12.12 63.89
CA THR A 412 -27.09 10.81 64.34
C THR A 412 -28.06 10.09 63.38
N THR A 413 -27.91 8.79 63.06
CA THR A 413 -28.01 7.69 64.03
C THR A 413 -27.59 6.36 63.37
N SER A 414 -27.07 5.46 64.21
CA SER A 414 -26.73 4.06 63.94
C SER A 414 -27.82 3.26 63.20
N THR A 415 -27.42 2.27 62.39
CA THR A 415 -27.84 0.88 62.66
C THR A 415 -26.95 -0.12 61.93
N LYS A 416 -26.73 -1.21 62.65
CA LYS A 416 -25.80 -2.31 62.44
C LYS A 416 -26.63 -3.56 62.10
N LYS A 417 -26.27 -4.31 61.06
CA LYS A 417 -26.64 -5.72 60.78
C LYS A 417 -25.65 -6.19 59.71
N THR A 418 -24.61 -7.00 59.93
CA THR A 418 -24.48 -8.35 60.49
C THR A 418 -25.52 -9.36 60.00
N THR A 419 -25.15 -10.17 59.00
CA THR A 419 -25.09 -11.66 58.97
C THR A 419 -24.71 -12.09 57.54
N LYS A 420 -23.49 -12.57 57.26
CA LYS A 420 -23.05 -13.99 57.30
C LYS A 420 -24.06 -14.98 56.69
N LYS A 421 -23.75 -15.54 55.52
CA LYS A 421 -23.26 -16.91 55.42
C LYS A 421 -22.36 -17.07 54.21
#